data_AF-A0A6V8N3T3-F1
#
_entry.id   AF-A0A6V8N3T3-F1
#
_cell.length_a   1.000
_cell.length_b   1.000
_cell.length_c   1.000
_cell.angle_alpha   90.00
_cell.angle_beta   90.00
_cell.angle_gamma   90.00
#
_symmetry.space_group_name_H-M   'P 1'
#
loop_
_entity.id
_entity.type
_entity.pdbx_description
1 polymer ?
#
loop_
_entity_poly.entity_id
_entity_poly.type
_entity_poly.pdbx_seq_one_letter_code
_entity_poly.pdbx_strand_id
1 'polypeptide(L)'
;MNEMNQYLTSLLQQSPWLGVAVMMNNYFHDVATAMLAASAFCLYAVHRVEAALGTPEAALFFLKTHRLMVRFFRFAFWWIILGGVPRTIFYVSFEWNHFADKQQVPALMVKHVLMVVLVVWGVMAWRKLKAKVARLTDSLPAELRATLNGDGCGC
;
A
#
# COMPACT_ATOMS: atom_id res chain seq x y z
N MET A 1 14.94 25.75 -9.74
CA MET A 1 14.97 24.74 -8.65
C MET A 1 15.75 25.19 -7.42
N ASN A 2 16.84 25.97 -7.54
CA ASN A 2 17.61 26.42 -6.36
C ASN A 2 16.85 27.37 -5.41
N GLU A 3 16.10 28.34 -5.92
CA GLU A 3 15.39 29.32 -5.06
C GLU A 3 14.25 28.69 -4.24
N MET A 4 13.45 27.81 -4.87
CA MET A 4 12.38 27.09 -4.16
C MET A 4 12.94 26.17 -3.06
N ASN A 5 14.05 25.47 -3.30
CA ASN A 5 14.69 24.65 -2.29
C ASN A 5 15.26 25.47 -1.13
N GLN A 6 15.82 26.66 -1.42
CA GLN A 6 16.28 27.58 -0.39
C GLN A 6 15.10 28.09 0.46
N TYR A 7 13.98 28.46 -0.18
CA TYR A 7 12.77 28.87 0.52
C TYR A 7 12.21 27.76 1.43
N LEU A 8 12.10 26.53 0.92
CA LEU A 8 11.63 25.39 1.73
C LEU A 8 12.57 25.11 2.91
N THR A 9 13.88 25.20 2.71
CA THR A 9 14.87 25.05 3.80
C THR A 9 14.70 26.14 4.87
N SER A 10 14.47 27.39 4.45
CA SER A 10 14.24 28.50 5.39
C SER A 10 12.94 28.34 6.19
N LEU A 11 11.85 27.87 5.56
CA LEU A 11 10.57 27.58 6.22
C LEU A 11 10.71 26.47 7.27
N LEU A 12 11.51 25.44 6.96
CA LEU A 12 11.77 24.32 7.86
C LEU A 12 12.62 24.74 9.07
N GLN A 13 13.61 25.62 8.88
CA GLN A 13 14.38 26.18 9.99
C GLN A 13 13.53 27.08 10.90
N GLN A 14 12.55 27.78 10.32
CA GLN A 14 11.60 28.60 11.09
C GLN A 14 10.57 27.77 11.86
N SER A 15 10.25 26.54 11.41
CA SER A 15 9.20 25.71 12.01
C SER A 15 9.65 24.25 12.20
N PRO A 16 10.24 23.91 13.37
CA PRO A 16 10.69 22.54 13.68
C PRO A 16 9.59 21.47 13.51
N TRP A 17 8.34 21.85 13.79
CA TRP A 17 7.16 20.98 13.63
C TRP A 17 6.90 20.55 12.19
N LEU A 18 7.21 21.39 11.20
CA LEU A 18 7.01 21.07 9.79
C LEU A 18 8.00 19.99 9.34
N GLY A 19 9.23 20.03 9.85
CA GLY A 19 10.20 18.96 9.64
C GLY A 19 9.79 17.62 10.25
N VAL A 20 9.22 17.64 11.47
CA VAL A 20 8.66 16.44 12.10
C VAL A 20 7.51 15.88 11.29
N ALA A 21 6.60 16.73 10.79
CA ALA A 21 5.48 16.31 9.96
C ALA A 21 5.93 15.65 8.64
N VAL A 22 6.94 16.21 7.97
CA VAL A 22 7.52 15.61 6.74
C VAL A 22 8.17 14.26 7.05
N MET A 23 8.95 14.17 8.14
CA MET A 23 9.57 12.91 8.56
C MET A 23 8.51 11.84 8.88
N MET A 24 7.45 12.21 9.60
CA MET A 24 6.33 11.31 9.89
C MET A 24 5.60 10.87 8.63
N ASN A 25 5.37 11.76 7.68
CA ASN A 25 4.79 11.40 6.38
C ASN A 25 5.65 10.38 5.63
N ASN A 26 6.99 10.54 5.61
CA ASN A 26 7.88 9.58 4.98
C ASN A 26 7.80 8.21 5.65
N TYR A 27 7.74 8.17 6.99
CA TYR A 27 7.55 6.93 7.73
C TYR A 27 6.20 6.27 7.41
N PHE A 28 5.10 7.02 7.44
CA PHE A 28 3.78 6.49 7.11
C PHE A 28 3.68 6.01 5.65
N HIS A 29 4.33 6.69 4.71
CA HIS A 29 4.42 6.25 3.32
C HIS A 29 5.14 4.89 3.22
N ASP A 30 6.23 4.69 3.95
CA ASP A 30 6.96 3.43 3.97
C ASP A 30 6.11 2.30 4.58
N VAL A 31 5.44 2.58 5.71
CA VAL A 31 4.50 1.65 6.35
C VAL A 31 3.35 1.29 5.41
N ALA A 32 2.76 2.27 4.71
CA ALA A 32 1.70 2.02 3.75
C ALA A 32 2.17 1.12 2.59
N THR A 33 3.40 1.30 2.12
CA THR A 33 4.00 0.42 1.11
C THR A 33 4.15 -1.01 1.62
N ALA A 34 4.64 -1.19 2.84
CA ALA A 34 4.75 -2.50 3.48
C ALA A 34 3.38 -3.15 3.71
N MET A 35 2.38 -2.39 4.16
CA MET A 35 1.00 -2.86 4.33
C MET A 35 0.38 -3.29 3.01
N LEU A 36 0.61 -2.54 1.93
CA LEU A 36 0.14 -2.91 0.60
C LEU A 36 0.73 -4.26 0.17
N ALA A 37 2.05 -4.45 0.31
CA ALA A 37 2.72 -5.70 -0.02
C ALA A 37 2.26 -6.86 0.87
N ALA A 38 2.16 -6.65 2.18
CA ALA A 38 1.70 -7.64 3.15
C ALA A 38 0.26 -8.07 2.86
N SER A 39 -0.64 -7.13 2.55
CA SER A 39 -2.03 -7.46 2.20
C SER A 39 -2.13 -8.31 0.94
N ALA A 40 -1.31 -8.02 -0.09
CA ALA A 40 -1.25 -8.84 -1.30
C ALA A 40 -0.71 -10.24 -1.01
N PHE A 41 0.31 -10.36 -0.16
CA PHE A 41 0.88 -11.64 0.25
C PHE A 41 -0.11 -12.49 1.08
N CYS A 42 -0.74 -11.91 2.09
CA CYS A 42 -1.75 -12.58 2.91
C CYS A 42 -2.88 -13.12 2.04
N LEU A 43 -3.36 -12.31 1.10
CA LEU A 43 -4.47 -12.69 0.24
C LEU A 43 -4.09 -13.77 -0.78
N TYR A 44 -2.84 -13.76 -1.24
CA TYR A 44 -2.26 -14.86 -2.01
C TYR A 44 -2.18 -16.15 -1.19
N ALA A 45 -1.76 -16.08 0.07
CA ALA A 45 -1.71 -17.24 0.97
C ALA A 45 -3.10 -17.82 1.24
N VAL A 46 -4.10 -16.97 1.57
CA VAL A 46 -5.49 -17.41 1.77
C VAL A 46 -6.04 -18.06 0.50
N HIS A 47 -5.75 -17.50 -0.68
CA HIS A 47 -6.16 -18.12 -1.94
C HIS A 47 -5.53 -19.50 -2.17
N ARG A 48 -4.26 -19.69 -1.80
CA ARG A 48 -3.60 -21.01 -1.90
C ARG A 48 -4.29 -22.05 -1.01
N VAL A 49 -4.73 -21.64 0.18
CA VAL A 49 -5.48 -22.51 1.10
C VAL A 49 -6.86 -22.81 0.54
N GLU A 50 -7.58 -21.82 0.02
CA GLU A 50 -8.88 -21.99 -0.62
C GLU A 50 -8.81 -22.98 -1.80
N ALA A 51 -7.83 -22.82 -2.67
CA ALA A 51 -7.61 -23.73 -3.81
C ALA A 51 -7.24 -25.16 -3.38
N ALA A 52 -6.62 -25.35 -2.21
CA ALA A 52 -6.29 -26.66 -1.69
C ALA A 52 -7.49 -27.38 -1.07
N LEU A 53 -8.41 -26.63 -0.46
CA LEU A 53 -9.65 -27.18 0.11
C LEU A 53 -10.69 -27.48 -0.96
N GLY A 54 -10.84 -26.60 -1.95
CA GLY A 54 -11.78 -26.79 -3.06
C GLY A 54 -13.25 -26.83 -2.65
N THR A 55 -13.60 -26.39 -1.44
CA THR A 55 -14.97 -26.40 -0.93
C THR A 55 -15.67 -25.05 -1.14
N PRO A 56 -17.00 -25.02 -1.33
CA PRO A 56 -17.77 -23.78 -1.46
C PRO A 56 -17.65 -22.85 -0.25
N GLU A 57 -17.48 -23.40 0.96
CA GLU A 57 -17.32 -22.65 2.21
C GLU A 57 -15.97 -21.92 2.24
N ALA A 58 -14.90 -22.55 1.73
CA ALA A 58 -13.58 -21.94 1.63
C ALA A 58 -13.61 -20.76 0.64
N ALA A 59 -14.34 -20.90 -0.48
CA ALA A 59 -14.55 -19.82 -1.43
C ALA A 59 -15.32 -18.64 -0.79
N LEU A 60 -16.37 -18.92 0.00
CA LEU A 60 -17.11 -17.88 0.72
C LEU A 60 -16.22 -17.16 1.75
N PHE A 61 -15.42 -17.89 2.52
CA PHE A 61 -14.46 -17.31 3.46
C PHE A 61 -13.42 -16.42 2.76
N PHE A 62 -12.89 -16.87 1.62
CA PHE A 62 -11.98 -16.08 0.80
C PHE A 62 -12.65 -14.80 0.28
N LEU A 63 -13.89 -14.86 -0.21
CA LEU A 63 -14.63 -13.69 -0.70
C LEU A 63 -14.91 -12.66 0.41
N LYS A 64 -15.26 -13.12 1.62
CA LYS A 64 -15.42 -12.25 2.81
C LYS A 64 -14.10 -11.58 3.18
N THR A 65 -13.02 -12.37 3.26
CA THR A 65 -11.67 -11.86 3.55
C THR A 65 -11.23 -10.84 2.52
N HIS A 66 -11.45 -11.12 1.23
CA HIS A 66 -11.14 -10.20 0.13
C HIS A 66 -11.85 -8.86 0.30
N ARG A 67 -13.15 -8.82 0.63
CA ARG A 67 -13.90 -7.57 0.82
C ARG A 67 -13.28 -6.68 1.91
N LEU A 68 -12.83 -7.27 3.02
CA LEU A 68 -12.13 -6.54 4.07
C LEU A 68 -10.76 -6.04 3.59
N MET A 69 -9.97 -6.91 2.95
CA MET A 69 -8.65 -6.57 2.43
C MET A 69 -8.68 -5.48 1.35
N VAL A 70 -9.75 -5.37 0.56
CA VAL A 70 -9.95 -4.28 -0.42
C VAL A 70 -9.91 -2.91 0.24
N ARG A 71 -10.52 -2.77 1.42
CA ARG A 71 -10.55 -1.50 2.15
C ARG A 71 -9.14 -1.10 2.60
N PHE A 72 -8.39 -2.04 3.18
CA PHE A 72 -7.00 -1.84 3.57
C PHE A 72 -6.09 -1.52 2.39
N PHE A 73 -6.20 -2.27 1.29
CA PHE A 73 -5.43 -2.05 0.08
C PHE A 73 -5.68 -0.65 -0.49
N ARG A 74 -6.95 -0.23 -0.61
CA ARG A 74 -7.31 1.11 -1.10
C ARG A 74 -6.78 2.21 -0.20
N PHE A 75 -6.90 2.06 1.11
CA PHE A 75 -6.37 3.03 2.06
C PHE A 75 -4.85 3.18 1.92
N ALA A 76 -4.12 2.07 1.95
CA ALA A 76 -2.67 2.07 1.78
C ALA A 76 -2.25 2.66 0.42
N PHE A 77 -2.93 2.29 -0.66
CA PHE A 77 -2.64 2.79 -2.00
C PHE A 77 -2.86 4.30 -2.13
N TRP A 78 -3.99 4.82 -1.62
CA TRP A 78 -4.24 6.26 -1.61
C TRP A 78 -3.21 7.01 -0.77
N TRP A 79 -2.80 6.45 0.37
CA TRP A 79 -1.77 7.04 1.19
C TRP A 79 -0.40 7.06 0.51
N ILE A 80 -0.03 6.01 -0.24
CA ILE A 80 1.22 5.99 -1.03
C ILE A 80 1.21 7.12 -2.06
N ILE A 81 0.10 7.32 -2.76
CA ILE A 81 -0.01 8.41 -3.76
C ILE A 81 0.06 9.79 -3.07
N LEU A 82 -0.79 10.02 -2.06
CA LEU A 82 -0.89 11.32 -1.40
C LEU A 82 0.36 11.65 -0.59
N GLY A 83 0.87 10.70 0.20
CA GLY A 83 2.09 10.83 0.99
C GLY A 83 3.36 10.87 0.14
N GLY A 84 3.31 10.38 -1.10
CA GLY A 84 4.40 10.52 -2.07
C GLY A 84 4.62 11.95 -2.54
N VAL A 85 3.57 12.79 -2.54
CA VAL A 85 3.66 14.19 -3.00
C VAL A 85 4.56 15.04 -2.08
N PRO A 86 4.33 15.12 -0.75
CA PRO A 86 5.26 15.82 0.13
C PRO A 86 6.68 15.24 0.05
N ARG A 87 6.80 13.92 -0.03
CA ARG A 87 8.10 13.24 -0.09
C ARG A 87 8.92 13.67 -1.30
N THR A 88 8.30 13.77 -2.48
CA THR A 88 8.99 14.19 -3.71
C THR A 88 9.36 15.67 -3.69
N ILE A 89 8.51 16.53 -3.14
CA ILE A 89 8.76 17.99 -3.03
C ILE A 89 9.91 18.28 -2.06
N PHE A 90 9.95 17.60 -0.90
CA PHE A 90 10.94 17.84 0.14
C PHE A 90 12.18 16.93 0.07
N TYR A 91 12.28 16.05 -0.95
CA TYR A 91 13.34 15.05 -1.10
C TYR A 91 14.75 15.65 -1.08
N VAL A 92 14.97 16.71 -1.85
CA VAL A 92 16.28 17.35 -1.99
C VAL A 92 16.70 18.05 -0.71
N SER A 93 15.75 18.69 -0.01
CA SER A 93 16.02 19.48 1.20
C SER A 93 16.32 18.61 2.42
N PHE A 94 15.69 17.43 2.55
CA PHE A 94 15.84 16.56 3.73
C PHE A 94 16.78 15.38 3.52
N GLU A 95 16.66 14.67 2.38
CA GLU A 95 17.39 13.42 2.19
C GLU A 95 18.70 13.66 1.41
N TRP A 96 18.68 14.44 0.33
CA TRP A 96 19.89 14.62 -0.48
C TRP A 96 20.99 15.39 0.26
N ASN A 97 20.68 16.55 0.86
CA ASN A 97 21.68 17.38 1.54
C ASN A 97 22.20 16.77 2.86
N HIS A 98 21.42 15.95 3.56
CA HIS A 98 21.86 15.32 4.81
C HIS A 98 22.69 14.04 4.57
N PHE A 99 22.44 13.33 3.46
CA PHE A 99 23.09 12.05 3.14
C PHE A 99 24.21 12.14 2.09
N ALA A 100 24.29 13.23 1.32
CA ALA A 100 25.38 13.46 0.35
C ALA A 100 26.77 13.41 1.02
N ASP A 101 26.87 13.93 2.24
CA ASP A 101 28.14 13.95 2.98
C ASP A 101 28.52 12.59 3.61
N LYS A 102 27.60 11.62 3.65
CA LYS A 102 27.76 10.37 4.42
C LYS A 102 27.89 9.11 3.56
N GLN A 103 28.07 9.22 2.24
CA GLN A 103 28.11 8.07 1.30
C GLN A 103 26.88 7.12 1.37
N GLN A 104 25.74 7.58 1.92
CA GLN A 104 24.53 6.75 2.08
C GLN A 104 23.59 6.78 0.87
N VAL A 105 23.97 7.51 -0.19
CA VAL A 105 23.23 7.62 -1.44
C VAL A 105 22.92 6.25 -2.07
N PRO A 106 23.85 5.27 -2.13
CA PRO A 106 23.55 3.96 -2.70
C PRO A 106 22.47 3.20 -1.91
N ALA A 107 22.51 3.25 -0.57
CA ALA A 107 21.50 2.62 0.27
C ALA A 107 20.11 3.23 0.06
N LEU A 108 20.06 4.55 -0.13
CA LEU A 108 18.82 5.26 -0.42
C LEU A 108 18.26 4.87 -1.79
N MET A 109 19.10 4.69 -2.81
CA MET A 109 18.66 4.22 -4.13
C MET A 109 18.06 2.81 -4.06
N VAL A 110 18.73 1.88 -3.37
CA VAL A 110 18.23 0.50 -3.20
C VAL A 110 16.86 0.50 -2.53
N LYS A 111 16.67 1.33 -1.49
CA LYS A 111 15.37 1.49 -0.83
C LYS A 111 14.28 1.89 -1.84
N HIS A 112 14.53 2.89 -2.67
CA HIS A 112 13.54 3.36 -3.65
C HIS A 112 13.22 2.29 -4.70
N VAL A 113 14.23 1.60 -5.22
CA VAL A 113 14.03 0.49 -6.18
C VAL A 113 13.17 -0.61 -5.54
N LEU A 114 13.49 -1.01 -4.31
CA LEU A 114 12.72 -2.02 -3.58
C LEU A 114 11.26 -1.58 -3.40
N MET A 115 11.03 -0.33 -3.00
CA MET A 115 9.68 0.20 -2.80
C MET A 115 8.88 0.21 -4.10
N VAL A 116 9.48 0.65 -5.21
CA VAL A 116 8.83 0.63 -6.53
C VAL A 116 8.45 -0.79 -6.93
N VAL A 117 9.36 -1.75 -6.75
CA VAL A 117 9.11 -3.16 -7.04
C VAL A 117 7.94 -3.70 -6.20
N LEU A 118 7.90 -3.40 -4.90
CA LEU A 118 6.82 -3.84 -4.01
C LEU A 118 5.46 -3.24 -4.40
N VAL A 119 5.41 -1.95 -4.74
CA VAL A 119 4.17 -1.28 -5.17
C VAL A 119 3.70 -1.88 -6.50
N VAL A 120 4.58 -2.00 -7.50
CA VAL A 120 4.23 -2.56 -8.81
C VAL A 120 3.76 -4.01 -8.68
N TRP A 121 4.49 -4.82 -7.91
CA TRP A 121 4.10 -6.20 -7.64
C TRP A 121 2.74 -6.29 -6.93
N GLY A 122 2.51 -5.49 -5.89
CA GLY A 122 1.25 -5.47 -5.16
C GLY A 122 0.06 -5.06 -6.03
N VAL A 123 0.23 -4.06 -6.90
CA VAL A 123 -0.79 -3.65 -7.88
C VAL A 123 -1.06 -4.76 -8.89
N MET A 124 -0.03 -5.42 -9.42
CA MET A 124 -0.21 -6.54 -10.35
C MET A 124 -0.92 -7.74 -9.69
N ALA A 125 -0.52 -8.09 -8.47
CA ALA A 125 -1.15 -9.14 -7.68
C ALA A 125 -2.64 -8.84 -7.45
N TRP A 126 -2.96 -7.58 -7.13
CA TRP A 126 -4.34 -7.12 -6.95
C TRP A 126 -5.18 -7.26 -8.22
N ARG A 127 -4.65 -6.85 -9.38
CA ARG A 127 -5.36 -6.97 -10.67
C ARG A 127 -5.65 -8.42 -11.02
N LYS A 128 -4.68 -9.32 -10.82
CA LYS A 128 -4.88 -10.77 -11.03
C LYS A 128 -5.95 -11.33 -10.10
N LEU A 129 -5.96 -10.87 -8.85
CA LEU A 129 -6.93 -11.32 -7.87
C LEU A 129 -8.36 -10.89 -8.19
N LYS A 130 -8.56 -9.64 -8.64
CA LYS A 130 -9.89 -9.15 -9.04
C LYS A 130 -10.53 -10.03 -10.10
N ALA A 131 -9.76 -10.48 -11.08
CA ALA A 131 -10.23 -11.40 -12.10
C ALA A 131 -10.62 -12.77 -11.54
N LYS A 132 -9.90 -13.27 -10.51
CA LYS A 132 -10.22 -14.53 -9.84
C LYS A 132 -11.46 -14.44 -8.96
N VAL A 133 -11.61 -13.35 -8.21
CA VAL A 133 -12.79 -13.08 -7.36
C VAL A 133 -14.07 -13.09 -8.18
N ALA A 134 -14.05 -12.49 -9.38
CA ALA A 134 -15.20 -12.53 -10.29
C ALA A 134 -15.58 -13.98 -10.64
N ARG A 135 -14.61 -14.81 -11.04
CA ARG A 135 -14.84 -16.23 -11.35
C ARG A 135 -15.38 -17.03 -10.17
N LEU A 136 -14.80 -16.86 -8.98
CA LEU A 136 -15.24 -17.54 -7.76
C LEU A 136 -16.65 -17.10 -7.32
N THR A 137 -16.97 -15.83 -7.52
CA THR A 137 -18.31 -15.30 -7.22
C THR A 137 -19.36 -15.89 -8.16
N ASP A 138 -19.01 -16.18 -9.41
CA ASP A 138 -19.89 -16.80 -10.41
C ASP A 138 -20.05 -18.31 -10.22
N SER A 139 -19.05 -18.99 -9.69
CA SER A 139 -19.14 -20.42 -9.35
C SER A 139 -19.86 -20.72 -8.03
N LEU A 140 -20.22 -19.69 -7.25
CA LEU A 140 -20.83 -19.88 -5.93
C LEU A 140 -22.31 -20.30 -6.05
N PRO A 141 -22.77 -21.31 -5.30
CA PRO A 141 -24.19 -21.66 -5.19
C PRO A 141 -25.05 -20.45 -4.77
N ALA A 142 -26.29 -20.39 -5.27
CA ALA A 142 -27.20 -19.26 -5.04
C ALA A 142 -27.43 -18.98 -3.54
N GLU A 143 -27.51 -20.04 -2.73
CA GLU A 143 -27.67 -19.94 -1.27
C GLU A 143 -26.50 -19.22 -0.60
N LEU A 144 -25.26 -19.63 -0.90
CA LEU A 144 -24.04 -19.02 -0.35
C LEU A 144 -23.84 -17.59 -0.88
N ARG A 145 -24.27 -17.32 -2.11
CA ARG A 145 -24.25 -15.97 -2.69
C ARG A 145 -25.18 -15.02 -1.94
N ALA A 146 -26.33 -15.51 -1.47
CA ALA A 146 -27.24 -14.73 -0.61
C ALA A 146 -26.58 -14.39 0.73
N THR A 147 -25.84 -15.33 1.35
CA THR A 147 -25.07 -15.08 2.59
C THR A 147 -24.01 -14.00 2.40
N LEU A 148 -23.27 -14.02 1.28
CA LEU A 148 -22.24 -13.02 0.97
C LEU A 148 -22.82 -11.58 0.84
N ASN A 149 -24.07 -11.46 0.40
CA ASN A 149 -24.77 -10.20 0.23
C ASN A 149 -25.53 -9.76 1.48
N GLY A 150 -26.07 -10.70 2.26
CA GLY A 150 -26.83 -10.46 3.49
C GLY A 150 -25.99 -9.87 4.63
N ASP A 151 -24.71 -10.22 4.72
CA ASP A 151 -23.78 -9.67 5.72
C ASP A 151 -23.41 -8.19 5.49
N GLY A 152 -23.95 -7.54 4.44
CA GLY A 152 -23.77 -6.12 4.14
C GLY A 152 -24.69 -5.17 4.92
N CYS A 153 -25.64 -5.69 5.71
CA CYS A 153 -26.65 -4.88 6.43
C CYS A 153 -26.45 -4.83 7.95
N GLY A 154 -25.32 -5.30 8.49
CA GLY A 154 -25.01 -5.25 9.91
C GLY A 154 -23.73 -4.44 10.17
N CYS A 155 -23.86 -3.42 11.02
CA CYS A 155 -22.89 -2.40 11.47
C CYS A 155 -22.85 -1.12 10.64
#